data_AF-A0A914YJT4-F1
#
_entry.id   AF-A0A914YJT4-F1
#
_cell.length_a   1.000
_cell.length_b   1.000
_cell.length_c   1.000
_cell.angle_alpha   90.00
_cell.angle_beta   90.00
_cell.angle_gamma   90.00
#
_symmetry.space_group_name_H-M   'P 1'
#
loop_
_entity.id
_entity.type
_entity.pdbx_description
1 polymer ?
#
loop_
_entity_poly.entity_id
_entity_poly.type
_entity_poly.pdbx_seq_one_letter_code
_entity_poly.pdbx_strand_id
1 'polypeptide(L)'
;MMPEIKMIDYMVSYQNHPTFKNSKKSPVRFFTTIDRNKFVLSPPLYENCKECKRYVTVENRHCSVCKNCPSRDGLAVKHCGLCSRCVPEKYQHCKKCNTCSFKNRCHSNSKDGKD
;
A
#
# COMPACT_ATOMS: atom_id res chain seq x y z
N MET A 1 6.13 -3.13 -27.55
CA MET A 1 6.44 -2.86 -26.12
C MET A 1 5.27 -2.09 -25.54
N MET A 2 4.68 -2.53 -24.42
CA MET A 2 3.57 -1.80 -23.79
C MET A 2 4.11 -0.61 -22.99
N PRO A 3 3.47 0.57 -23.06
CA PRO A 3 3.88 1.72 -22.27
C PRO A 3 3.72 1.42 -20.78
N GLU A 4 4.65 1.92 -19.97
CA GLU A 4 4.61 1.78 -18.52
C GLU A 4 3.38 2.50 -17.95
N ILE A 5 2.47 1.76 -17.30
CA ILE A 5 1.33 2.32 -16.58
C ILE A 5 1.65 2.45 -15.10
N LYS A 6 1.31 3.58 -14.49
CA LYS A 6 1.59 3.89 -13.10
C LYS A 6 0.32 4.16 -12.33
N MET A 7 0.26 3.64 -11.11
CA MET A 7 -0.83 3.90 -10.17
C MET A 7 -0.63 5.25 -9.49
N ILE A 8 -1.72 6.00 -9.33
CA ILE A 8 -1.78 7.24 -8.56
C ILE A 8 -2.58 7.00 -7.29
N ASP A 9 -2.19 7.66 -6.20
CA ASP A 9 -2.71 7.45 -4.85
C ASP A 9 -4.16 7.94 -4.65
N TYR A 10 -4.75 8.62 -5.63
CA TYR A 10 -6.13 9.11 -5.54
C TYR A 10 -7.13 7.96 -5.36
N MET A 11 -7.87 8.03 -4.25
CA MET A 11 -8.91 7.09 -3.88
C MET A 11 -10.22 7.44 -4.59
N VAL A 12 -10.61 6.62 -5.56
CA VAL A 12 -11.85 6.82 -6.33
C VAL A 12 -13.04 6.39 -5.47
N SER A 13 -13.91 7.33 -5.09
CA SER A 13 -15.19 7.04 -4.45
C SER A 13 -16.35 7.02 -5.45
N TYR A 14 -17.37 6.23 -5.12
CA TYR A 14 -18.57 6.10 -5.94
C TYR A 14 -19.80 6.48 -5.13
N GLN A 15 -20.76 7.19 -5.73
CA GLN A 15 -22.01 7.54 -5.03
C GLN A 15 -22.88 6.30 -4.75
N ASN A 16 -22.91 5.35 -5.70
CA ASN A 16 -23.83 4.21 -5.71
C ASN A 16 -23.18 2.84 -5.47
N HIS A 17 -21.84 2.73 -5.39
CA HIS A 17 -21.20 1.43 -5.19
C HIS A 17 -21.49 0.88 -3.78
N PRO A 18 -21.96 -0.36 -3.61
CA PRO A 18 -22.37 -0.89 -2.30
C PRO A 18 -21.27 -0.83 -1.23
N THR A 19 -20.02 -1.05 -1.63
CA THR A 19 -18.86 -1.14 -0.71
C THR A 19 -17.95 0.11 -0.71
N PHE A 20 -17.97 0.92 -1.78
CA PHE A 20 -16.91 1.93 -2.04
C PHE A 20 -17.44 3.36 -2.04
N LYS A 21 -18.47 3.63 -1.23
CA LYS A 21 -19.04 4.97 -1.05
C LYS A 21 -18.12 5.91 -0.28
N ASN A 22 -17.32 5.36 0.63
CA ASN A 22 -16.41 6.14 1.46
C ASN A 22 -15.05 6.29 0.76
N SER A 23 -14.73 7.51 0.34
CA SER A 23 -13.45 7.85 -0.30
C SER A 23 -12.22 7.49 0.53
N LYS A 24 -12.32 7.47 1.87
CA LYS A 24 -11.20 7.11 2.75
C LYS A 24 -10.86 5.61 2.77
N LYS A 25 -11.73 4.76 2.21
CA LYS A 25 -11.60 3.30 2.27
C LYS A 25 -11.73 2.61 0.91
N SER A 26 -11.88 3.38 -0.17
CA SER A 26 -11.99 2.78 -1.49
C SER A 26 -10.66 2.12 -1.87
N PRO A 27 -10.65 0.85 -2.33
CA PRO A 27 -9.46 0.20 -2.86
C PRO A 27 -9.17 0.62 -4.31
N VAL A 28 -10.10 1.33 -4.97
CA VAL A 28 -9.99 1.68 -6.37
C VAL A 28 -9.02 2.84 -6.58
N ARG A 29 -8.07 2.65 -7.49
CA ARG A 29 -7.05 3.63 -7.89
C ARG A 29 -7.07 3.78 -9.41
N PHE A 30 -6.63 4.93 -9.89
CA PHE A 30 -6.45 5.12 -11.33
C PHE A 30 -5.03 4.77 -11.77
N PHE A 31 -4.92 4.25 -13.00
CA PHE A 31 -3.68 3.92 -13.66
C PHE A 31 -3.55 4.77 -14.92
N THR A 32 -2.35 5.27 -15.19
CA THR A 32 -2.12 6.16 -16.32
C THR A 32 -0.69 6.02 -16.83
N THR A 33 -0.49 6.33 -18.11
CA THR A 33 0.83 6.52 -18.72
C THR A 33 1.37 7.94 -18.50
N ILE A 34 0.53 8.86 -18.01
CA ILE A 34 0.93 10.23 -17.67
C ILE A 34 1.85 10.20 -16.44
N ASP A 35 2.86 11.06 -16.44
CA ASP A 35 3.76 11.22 -15.29
C ASP A 35 2.97 11.57 -14.01
N ARG A 36 3.25 10.82 -12.94
CA ARG A 36 2.57 10.94 -11.64
C ARG A 36 2.78 12.30 -10.98
N ASN A 37 3.88 12.96 -11.30
CA ASN A 37 4.23 14.26 -10.72
C ASN A 37 3.34 15.40 -11.26
N LYS A 38 2.62 15.16 -12.36
CA LYS A 38 1.68 16.13 -12.95
C LYS A 38 0.33 16.17 -12.23
N PHE A 39 0.05 15.22 -11.34
CA PHE A 39 -1.21 15.16 -10.61
C PHE A 39 -1.10 15.90 -9.29
N VAL A 40 -1.93 16.93 -9.14
CA VAL A 40 -2.09 17.68 -7.89
C VAL A 40 -3.32 17.15 -7.17
N LEU A 41 -3.16 16.69 -5.93
CA LEU A 41 -4.26 16.20 -5.09
C LEU A 41 -4.48 17.13 -3.90
N SER A 42 -5.74 17.32 -3.51
CA SER A 42 -6.10 18.31 -2.50
C SER A 42 -6.00 17.76 -1.06
N PRO A 43 -5.49 18.54 -0.10
CA PRO A 43 -5.65 18.28 1.33
C PRO A 43 -7.13 18.14 1.74
N PRO A 44 -7.46 17.49 2.88
CA PRO A 44 -6.54 16.96 3.89
C PRO A 44 -6.15 15.48 3.69
N LEU A 45 -6.66 14.81 2.65
CA LEU A 45 -6.43 13.37 2.45
C LEU A 45 -5.08 13.05 1.79
N TYR A 46 -4.50 14.04 1.12
CA TYR A 46 -3.28 13.89 0.36
C TYR A 46 -2.28 14.97 0.73
N GLU A 47 -1.01 14.61 0.63
CA GLU A 47 0.13 15.50 0.81
C GLU A 47 1.17 15.26 -0.29
N ASN A 48 2.02 16.26 -0.54
CA ASN A 48 3.11 16.11 -1.50
C ASN A 48 4.32 15.46 -0.83
N CYS A 49 4.70 14.27 -1.27
CA CYS A 49 5.95 13.65 -0.85
C CYS A 49 7.12 14.36 -1.55
N LYS A 50 7.92 15.10 -0.79
CA LYS A 50 9.07 15.86 -1.31
C LYS A 50 10.12 14.98 -2.00
N GLU A 51 10.38 13.78 -1.47
CA GLU A 51 11.37 12.84 -2.03
C GLU A 51 10.89 12.25 -3.36
N CYS A 52 9.62 11.85 -3.44
CA CYS A 52 9.04 11.29 -4.66
C CYS A 52 8.56 12.35 -5.66
N LYS A 53 8.43 13.61 -5.24
CA LYS A 53 7.87 14.75 -5.99
C LYS A 53 6.46 14.50 -6.54
N ARG A 54 5.62 13.77 -5.78
CA ARG A 54 4.24 13.43 -6.16
C ARG A 54 3.31 13.49 -4.95
N TYR A 55 2.03 13.65 -5.21
CA TYR A 55 1.02 13.53 -4.17
C TYR A 55 0.79 12.06 -3.77
N VAL A 56 0.66 11.84 -2.47
CA VAL A 56 0.42 10.56 -1.81
C VAL A 56 -0.69 10.70 -0.77
N THR A 57 -1.30 9.60 -0.31
CA THR A 57 -2.16 9.67 0.88
C THR A 57 -1.32 10.04 2.11
N VAL A 58 -1.91 10.76 3.06
CA VAL A 58 -1.24 11.17 4.31
C VAL A 58 -0.70 9.99 5.15
N GLU A 59 -1.27 8.79 4.99
CA GLU A 59 -0.81 7.58 5.66
C GLU A 59 0.29 6.84 4.85
N ASN A 60 0.50 7.18 3.58
CA ASN A 60 1.51 6.57 2.71
C ASN A 60 2.88 7.25 2.88
N ARG A 61 3.53 6.91 3.99
CA ARG A 61 4.86 7.45 4.33
C ARG A 61 5.94 6.94 3.37
N HIS A 62 6.87 7.84 3.01
CA HIS A 62 8.05 7.49 2.23
C HIS A 62 8.93 6.49 2.99
N CYS A 63 9.31 5.40 2.33
CA CYS A 63 10.28 4.47 2.86
C CYS A 63 11.68 4.88 2.43
N SER A 64 12.49 5.35 3.39
CA SER A 64 13.87 5.77 3.15
C SER A 64 14.81 4.66 2.67
N VAL A 65 14.45 3.39 2.89
CA VAL A 65 15.21 2.21 2.42
C VAL A 65 14.85 1.87 0.98
N CYS A 66 13.55 1.78 0.66
CA CYS A 66 13.07 1.47 -0.69
C CYS A 66 13.10 2.69 -1.64
N LYS A 67 13.34 3.89 -1.11
CA LYS A 67 13.30 5.18 -1.83
C LYS A 67 11.99 5.41 -2.56
N ASN A 68 10.87 5.00 -1.97
CA ASN A 68 9.53 5.17 -2.54
C ASN A 68 8.44 5.27 -1.46
N CYS A 69 7.28 5.80 -1.85
CA CYS A 69 6.03 5.71 -1.07
C CYS A 69 5.31 4.41 -1.47
N PRO A 70 5.39 3.33 -0.65
CA PRO A 70 5.10 1.98 -1.10
C PRO A 70 3.65 1.53 -0.87
N SER A 71 2.85 2.31 -0.14
CA SER A 71 1.46 1.95 0.11
C SER A 71 0.67 1.91 -1.19
N ARG A 72 -0.09 0.83 -1.38
CA ARG A 72 -0.93 0.61 -2.57
C ARG A 72 -2.39 0.94 -2.31
N ASP A 73 -2.85 0.63 -1.09
CA ASP A 73 -4.21 0.90 -0.61
C ASP A 73 -4.29 2.21 0.20
N GLY A 74 -3.19 2.96 0.26
CA GLY A 74 -3.11 4.21 1.00
C GLY A 74 -3.06 4.01 2.52
N LEU A 75 -2.89 2.77 3.00
CA LEU A 75 -2.70 2.46 4.43
C LEU A 75 -1.23 2.53 4.84
N ALA A 76 -0.98 2.68 6.13
CA ALA A 76 0.37 2.65 6.69
C ALA A 76 1.10 1.32 6.40
N VAL A 77 2.36 1.45 6.01
CA VAL A 77 3.28 0.33 5.73
C VAL A 77 4.60 0.54 6.47
N LYS A 78 5.26 -0.57 6.82
CA LYS A 78 6.62 -0.57 7.38
C LYS A 78 7.56 -1.36 6.49
N HIS A 79 8.83 -1.01 6.51
CA HIS A 79 9.87 -1.79 5.85
C HIS A 79 10.21 -3.03 6.69
N CYS A 80 10.17 -4.22 6.08
CA CYS A 80 10.72 -5.42 6.70
C CYS A 80 12.11 -5.66 6.12
N GLY A 81 13.16 -5.52 6.94
CA GLY A 81 14.54 -5.75 6.52
C GLY A 81 14.80 -7.19 6.08
N LEU A 82 14.19 -8.17 6.76
CA LEU A 82 14.34 -9.60 6.41
C LEU A 82 13.72 -9.94 5.05
N CYS A 83 12.60 -9.32 4.69
CA CYS A 83 11.98 -9.50 3.37
C CYS A 83 12.47 -8.48 2.33
N SER A 84 13.31 -7.51 2.72
CA SER A 84 13.75 -6.40 1.89
C SER A 84 12.62 -5.69 1.13
N ARG A 85 11.45 -5.55 1.77
CA ARG A 85 10.26 -4.92 1.17
C ARG A 85 9.36 -4.27 2.20
N CYS A 86 8.56 -3.30 1.76
CA CYS A 86 7.50 -2.72 2.57
C CYS A 86 6.29 -3.65 2.66
N VAL A 87 5.71 -3.74 3.85
CA VAL A 87 4.58 -4.58 4.20
C VAL A 87 3.55 -3.76 4.99
N PRO A 88 2.26 -4.11 4.97
CA PRO A 88 1.27 -3.43 5.81
C PRO A 88 1.67 -3.45 7.28
N GLU A 89 1.41 -2.37 8.00
CA GLU A 89 1.85 -2.19 9.40
C GLU A 89 1.48 -3.37 10.31
N LYS A 90 0.29 -3.93 10.09
CA LYS A 90 -0.29 -5.07 10.80
C LYS A 90 0.39 -6.42 10.54
N TYR A 91 1.33 -6.50 9.59
CA TYR A 91 2.03 -7.74 9.25
C TYR A 91 3.24 -7.95 10.16
N GLN A 92 3.57 -9.20 10.42
CA GLN A 92 4.76 -9.60 11.17
C GLN A 92 5.57 -10.59 10.34
N HIS A 93 6.89 -10.44 10.36
CA HIS A 93 7.78 -11.39 9.72
C HIS A 93 7.82 -12.69 10.53
N CYS A 94 7.46 -13.79 9.90
CA CYS A 94 7.59 -15.12 10.50
C CYS A 94 8.95 -15.71 10.13
N LYS A 95 9.83 -15.92 11.12
CA LYS A 95 11.15 -16.53 10.90
C LYS A 95 11.06 -17.95 10.31
N LYS A 96 10.04 -18.74 10.71
CA LYS A 96 9.84 -20.11 10.22
C LYS A 96 9.44 -20.14 8.74
N CYS A 97 8.49 -19.28 8.34
CA CYS A 97 8.03 -19.20 6.95
C CYS A 97 8.88 -18.26 6.07
N ASN A 98 9.85 -17.57 6.68
CA ASN A 98 10.67 -16.52 6.06
C ASN A 98 9.85 -15.49 5.26
N THR A 99 8.66 -15.12 5.76
CA THR A 99 7.75 -14.20 5.06
C THR A 99 6.91 -13.39 6.03
N CYS A 100 6.53 -12.18 5.61
CA CYS A 100 5.59 -11.34 6.34
C CYS A 100 4.14 -11.73 6.05
N SER A 101 3.39 -12.01 7.10
CA SER A 101 1.95 -12.30 7.03
C SER A 101 1.19 -11.60 8.16
N PHE A 102 -0.14 -11.64 8.09
CA PHE A 102 -0.97 -11.21 9.21
C PHE A 102 -0.71 -12.08 10.44
N LYS A 103 -0.92 -11.54 11.65
CA LYS A 103 -0.75 -12.29 12.91
C LYS A 103 -1.46 -13.64 12.83
N ASN A 104 -0.83 -14.69 13.38
CA ASN A 104 -1.33 -16.06 13.46
C ASN A 104 -1.49 -16.82 12.12
N ARG A 105 -0.90 -16.34 11.02
CA ARG A 105 -0.87 -17.05 9.74
C ARG A 105 0.47 -17.71 9.43
N CYS A 106 1.05 -18.40 10.42
CA CYS A 106 2.23 -19.23 10.20
C CYS A 106 1.80 -20.57 9.61
N HIS A 107 2.36 -20.96 8.45
CA HIS A 107 2.02 -22.23 7.79
C HIS A 107 2.37 -23.47 8.64
N SER A 108 3.30 -23.34 9.59
CA SER A 108 3.67 -24.41 10.51
C SER A 108 2.68 -24.64 11.67
N ASN A 109 1.54 -23.93 11.71
CA ASN A 109 0.48 -24.16 12.70
C ASN A 109 -0.71 -24.96 12.12
N SER A 110 -0.47 -25.66 11.01
CA SER A 110 -1.41 -26.65 10.47
C SER A 110 -1.34 -27.91 11.33
N LYS A 111 -2.15 -27.97 12.39
CA LYS A 111 -2.49 -29.13 13.24
C LYS A 111 -1.77 -30.46 12.89
N ASP A 112 -0.66 -30.72 13.58
CA ASP A 112 -0.32 -32.07 14.02
C ASP A 112 -1.00 -32.28 15.39
N GLY A 113 -1.79 -33.34 15.54
CA GLY A 113 -2.39 -33.75 16.80
C GLY A 113 -3.92 -33.64 16.87
N LYS A 114 -4.62 -34.60 16.27
CA LYS A 114 -5.83 -35.18 16.86
C LYS A 114 -5.42 -36.56 17.34
N ASP A 115 -5.18 -36.70 18.64
CA ASP A 115 -5.39 -37.96 19.36
C ASP A 115 -6.83 -37.98 19.88
#